data_AF-A0A559LUG6-F1
#
_entry.id   AF-A0A559LUG6-F1
#
_cell.length_a   1.000
_cell.length_b   1.000
_cell.length_c   1.000
_cell.angle_alpha   90.00
_cell.angle_beta   90.00
_cell.angle_gamma   90.00
#
_symmetry.space_group_name_H-M   'P 1'
#
loop_
_entity.id
_entity.type
_entity.pdbx_description
1 polymer ?
#
loop_
_entity_poly.entity_id
_entity_poly.type
_entity_poly.pdbx_seq_one_letter_code
_entity_poly.pdbx_strand_id
1 'polypeptide(L)'
;MDAELSWLGCLTSPEQGVGPGRWQYFQHGAMYWLPNLGAFALSTSINDKYNSLGGPLGSLGFPVHDEEPINTAPGTFFKFQNGKILWRSTPESISVSMNSVYNFSIDQIQCMSTRSRVSDTLFVTASISIFGRDPATVTKELGDHGVGFTYSNMVLENIPLADEEIALFVYMIMNSGDSGVKSKVESMGWDLTTKGAQIAGEKAGDRGGDSWESWVSWCDSCGWNMAWSFTRHSCPGGGQRHWWATR
;
A
#
# COMPACT_ATOMS: atom_id res chain seq x y z
N MET A 1 -8.51 -26.41 -27.47
CA MET A 1 -9.16 -25.18 -27.90
C MET A 1 -10.54 -25.08 -27.28
N ASP A 2 -10.78 -24.79 -25.99
CA ASP A 2 -9.99 -24.76 -24.76
C ASP A 2 -11.01 -24.86 -23.62
N ALA A 3 -10.78 -25.76 -22.65
CA ALA A 3 -11.70 -26.01 -21.55
C ALA A 3 -11.72 -24.90 -20.48
N GLU A 4 -10.86 -23.88 -20.62
CA GLU A 4 -10.61 -22.89 -19.55
C GLU A 4 -11.68 -21.79 -19.46
N LEU A 5 -12.56 -21.64 -20.45
CA LEU A 5 -13.63 -20.61 -20.45
C LEU A 5 -15.03 -21.19 -20.68
N SER A 6 -15.23 -22.48 -20.40
CA SER A 6 -16.53 -23.18 -20.48
C SER A 6 -17.68 -22.41 -19.79
N TRP A 7 -17.36 -21.70 -18.71
CA TRP A 7 -18.34 -20.97 -17.89
C TRP A 7 -18.89 -19.69 -18.56
N LEU A 8 -18.21 -19.08 -19.53
CA LEU A 8 -18.68 -17.87 -20.21
C LEU A 8 -19.92 -18.14 -21.10
N GLY A 9 -20.10 -19.39 -21.52
CA GLY A 9 -21.15 -19.79 -22.46
C GLY A 9 -20.87 -19.34 -23.89
N CYS A 10 -21.92 -19.22 -24.70
CA CYS A 10 -21.76 -18.85 -26.11
C CYS A 10 -21.63 -17.34 -26.33
N LEU A 11 -21.11 -16.97 -27.50
CA LEU A 11 -21.00 -15.59 -27.96
C LEU A 11 -22.38 -14.96 -28.17
N THR A 12 -22.57 -13.75 -27.66
CA THR A 12 -23.83 -13.00 -27.79
C THR A 12 -23.67 -11.70 -28.59
N SER A 13 -22.43 -11.26 -28.85
CA SER A 13 -22.13 -10.09 -29.68
C SER A 13 -20.96 -10.33 -30.64
N PRO A 14 -20.86 -9.55 -31.73
CA PRO A 14 -19.60 -9.41 -32.44
C PRO A 14 -18.55 -8.74 -31.55
N GLU A 15 -17.27 -8.90 -31.89
CA GLU A 15 -16.17 -8.17 -31.28
C GLU A 15 -16.27 -6.67 -31.61
N GLN A 16 -16.03 -5.83 -30.62
CA GLN A 16 -16.09 -4.37 -30.74
C GLN A 16 -14.77 -3.74 -30.30
N GLY A 17 -14.35 -2.68 -30.99
CA GLY A 17 -13.18 -1.89 -30.60
C GLY A 17 -13.48 -0.99 -29.41
N VAL A 18 -12.50 -0.82 -28.52
CA VAL A 18 -12.55 0.13 -27.40
C VAL A 18 -11.16 0.69 -27.13
N GLY A 19 -10.93 1.95 -27.48
CA GLY A 19 -9.60 2.56 -27.43
C GLY A 19 -8.53 1.70 -28.13
N PRO A 20 -7.42 1.34 -27.46
CA PRO A 20 -6.37 0.48 -28.02
C PRO A 20 -6.69 -1.02 -28.03
N GLY A 21 -7.81 -1.44 -27.43
CA GLY A 21 -8.18 -2.83 -27.25
C GLY A 21 -9.52 -3.18 -27.88
N ARG A 22 -10.01 -4.35 -27.52
CA ARG A 22 -11.24 -4.94 -28.04
C ARG A 22 -12.03 -5.61 -26.92
N TRP A 23 -13.33 -5.81 -27.13
CA TRP A 23 -14.17 -6.52 -26.18
C TRP A 23 -15.33 -7.24 -26.87
N GLN A 24 -15.89 -8.24 -26.19
CA GLN A 24 -16.98 -9.06 -26.71
C GLN A 24 -17.87 -9.62 -25.58
N TYR A 25 -19.19 -9.65 -25.78
CA TYR A 25 -20.13 -10.28 -24.85
C TYR A 25 -20.30 -11.78 -25.11
N PHE A 26 -20.45 -12.49 -24.00
CA PHE A 26 -20.83 -13.89 -23.89
C PHE A 26 -22.09 -14.02 -23.03
N GLN A 27 -22.68 -15.21 -22.95
CA GLN A 27 -23.88 -15.46 -22.16
C GLN A 27 -23.73 -15.13 -20.66
N HIS A 28 -22.55 -15.40 -20.10
CA HIS A 28 -22.29 -15.28 -18.66
C HIS A 28 -21.20 -14.25 -18.32
N GLY A 29 -20.87 -13.36 -19.25
CA GLY A 29 -19.84 -12.37 -19.02
C GLY A 29 -19.41 -11.61 -20.27
N ALA A 30 -18.24 -11.00 -20.17
CA ALA A 30 -17.58 -10.30 -21.26
C ALA A 30 -16.09 -10.63 -21.26
N MET A 31 -15.49 -10.65 -22.44
CA MET A 31 -14.04 -10.77 -22.60
C MET A 31 -13.49 -9.44 -23.11
N TYR A 32 -12.37 -9.00 -22.53
CA TYR A 32 -11.65 -7.80 -22.92
C TYR A 32 -10.25 -8.18 -23.34
N TRP A 33 -9.76 -7.58 -24.41
CA TRP A 33 -8.44 -7.85 -24.95
C TRP A 33 -7.64 -6.56 -25.16
N LEU A 34 -6.36 -6.59 -24.81
CA LEU A 34 -5.41 -5.52 -25.08
C LEU A 34 -4.08 -6.10 -25.62
N PRO A 35 -3.45 -5.52 -26.66
CA PRO A 35 -2.29 -6.12 -27.33
C PRO A 35 -1.11 -6.50 -26.42
N ASN A 36 -0.87 -5.72 -25.36
CA ASN A 36 0.24 -5.94 -24.43
C ASN A 36 -0.15 -6.74 -23.18
N LEU A 37 -1.44 -6.97 -22.92
CA LEU A 37 -1.90 -7.68 -21.72
C LEU A 37 -2.52 -9.05 -22.03
N GLY A 38 -3.08 -9.24 -23.23
CA GLY A 38 -3.83 -10.45 -23.57
C GLY A 38 -5.34 -10.28 -23.39
N ALA A 39 -6.06 -11.39 -23.32
CA ALA A 39 -7.50 -11.44 -23.14
C ALA A 39 -7.87 -11.89 -21.72
N PHE A 40 -8.86 -11.24 -21.13
CA PHE A 40 -9.35 -11.54 -19.78
C PHE A 40 -10.87 -11.55 -19.75
N ALA A 41 -11.42 -12.49 -18.98
CA ALA A 41 -12.86 -12.70 -18.86
C ALA A 41 -13.40 -12.12 -17.55
N LEU A 42 -14.53 -11.40 -17.63
CA LEU A 42 -15.27 -10.90 -16.48
C LEU A 42 -16.65 -11.53 -16.44
N SER A 43 -17.07 -12.01 -15.27
CA SER A 43 -18.44 -12.50 -15.06
C SER A 43 -19.46 -11.36 -15.13
N THR A 44 -20.74 -11.67 -15.38
CA THR A 44 -21.79 -10.66 -15.57
C THR A 44 -21.83 -9.60 -14.47
N SER A 45 -21.83 -10.00 -13.19
CA SER A 45 -21.92 -9.06 -12.06
C SER A 45 -20.73 -8.10 -11.98
N ILE A 46 -19.53 -8.61 -12.25
CA ILE A 46 -18.29 -7.83 -12.26
C ILE A 46 -18.26 -6.90 -13.48
N ASN A 47 -18.63 -7.41 -14.64
CA ASN A 47 -18.71 -6.66 -15.88
C ASN A 47 -19.72 -5.51 -15.79
N ASP A 48 -20.87 -5.72 -15.15
CA ASP A 48 -21.88 -4.67 -14.93
C ASP A 48 -21.31 -3.56 -14.04
N LYS A 49 -20.62 -3.93 -12.95
CA LYS A 49 -19.94 -2.95 -12.09
C LYS A 49 -18.84 -2.21 -12.86
N TYR A 50 -18.02 -2.93 -13.62
CA TYR A 50 -16.92 -2.36 -14.41
C TYR A 50 -17.45 -1.37 -15.47
N ASN A 51 -18.53 -1.71 -16.17
CA ASN A 51 -19.17 -0.82 -17.13
C ASN A 51 -19.80 0.41 -16.46
N SER A 52 -20.33 0.28 -15.23
CA SER A 52 -20.82 1.43 -14.46
C SER A 52 -19.72 2.45 -14.11
N LEU A 53 -18.45 2.04 -14.18
CA LEU A 53 -17.27 2.88 -13.96
C LEU A 53 -16.63 3.39 -15.26
N GLY A 54 -17.30 3.21 -16.40
CA GLY A 54 -16.82 3.63 -17.72
C GLY A 54 -16.03 2.55 -18.49
N GLY A 55 -15.95 1.32 -17.97
CA GLY A 55 -15.31 0.20 -18.64
C GLY A 55 -13.82 0.47 -18.96
N PRO A 56 -13.31 0.02 -20.13
CA PRO A 56 -11.88 0.13 -20.47
C PRO A 56 -11.34 1.55 -20.64
N LEU A 57 -12.23 2.52 -20.90
CA LEU A 57 -11.88 3.94 -20.96
C LEU A 57 -12.18 4.68 -19.65
N GLY A 58 -12.71 3.96 -18.66
CA GLY A 58 -13.01 4.44 -17.33
C GLY A 58 -11.78 4.48 -16.43
N SER A 59 -12.02 4.77 -15.16
CA SER A 59 -10.96 5.03 -14.20
C SER A 59 -10.08 3.80 -13.91
N LEU A 60 -10.64 2.59 -13.97
CA LEU A 60 -9.93 1.33 -13.72
C LEU A 60 -9.00 0.91 -14.88
N GLY A 61 -9.28 1.33 -16.12
CA GLY A 61 -8.59 0.83 -17.31
C GLY A 61 -8.90 -0.63 -17.63
N PHE A 62 -8.13 -1.26 -18.52
CA PHE A 62 -8.33 -2.65 -18.94
C PHE A 62 -8.10 -3.66 -17.80
N PRO A 63 -8.76 -4.83 -17.83
CA PRO A 63 -8.38 -5.95 -16.98
C PRO A 63 -6.94 -6.39 -17.29
N VAL A 64 -6.21 -6.81 -16.26
CA VAL A 64 -4.82 -7.29 -16.37
C VAL A 64 -4.64 -8.72 -15.85
N HIS A 65 -5.65 -9.26 -15.16
CA HIS A 65 -5.65 -10.62 -14.66
C HIS A 65 -7.11 -11.12 -14.54
N ASP A 66 -7.30 -12.44 -14.74
CA ASP A 66 -8.55 -13.14 -14.49
C ASP A 66 -8.87 -13.21 -12.99
N GLU A 67 -10.03 -13.81 -12.68
CA GLU A 67 -10.55 -14.04 -11.34
C GLU A 67 -9.54 -14.74 -10.42
N GLU A 68 -9.13 -14.07 -9.34
CA GLU A 68 -8.29 -14.66 -8.30
C GLU A 68 -9.11 -14.82 -6.99
N PRO A 69 -9.01 -15.96 -6.29
CA PRO A 69 -9.66 -16.12 -5.00
C PRO A 69 -9.04 -15.18 -3.96
N ILE A 70 -9.87 -14.67 -3.07
CA ILE A 70 -9.37 -13.99 -1.88
C ILE A 70 -8.90 -15.10 -0.93
N ASN A 71 -7.59 -15.21 -0.71
CA ASN A 71 -7.00 -16.26 0.15
C ASN A 71 -7.52 -16.25 1.60
N THR A 72 -8.14 -15.13 2.02
CA THR A 72 -8.45 -14.80 3.40
C THR A 72 -9.96 -14.69 3.67
N ALA A 73 -10.80 -14.74 2.64
CA ALA A 73 -12.26 -14.65 2.77
C ALA A 73 -12.97 -15.29 1.58
N PRO A 74 -14.23 -15.76 1.73
CA PRO A 74 -15.04 -16.19 0.62
C PRO A 74 -15.30 -15.04 -0.37
N GLY A 75 -14.70 -15.16 -1.56
CA GLY A 75 -14.84 -14.16 -2.60
C GLY A 75 -13.71 -14.22 -3.61
N THR A 76 -13.79 -13.34 -4.59
CA THR A 76 -12.84 -13.24 -5.68
C THR A 76 -12.56 -11.79 -6.00
N PHE A 77 -11.40 -11.51 -6.59
CA PHE A 77 -11.07 -10.18 -7.07
C PHE A 77 -10.55 -10.24 -8.51
N PHE A 78 -10.73 -9.12 -9.20
CA PHE A 78 -10.29 -8.89 -10.57
C PHE A 78 -9.38 -7.68 -10.57
N LYS A 79 -8.19 -7.84 -11.15
CA LYS A 79 -7.21 -6.75 -11.28
C LYS A 79 -7.39 -6.03 -12.60
N PHE A 80 -7.34 -4.71 -12.53
CA PHE A 80 -7.36 -3.78 -13.66
C PHE A 80 -6.09 -2.93 -13.63
N GLN A 81 -5.80 -2.23 -14.72
CA GLN A 81 -4.60 -1.40 -14.85
C GLN A 81 -4.41 -0.43 -13.67
N ASN A 82 -5.50 0.18 -13.19
CA ASN A 82 -5.47 1.24 -12.18
C ASN A 82 -6.23 0.87 -10.90
N GLY A 83 -6.54 -0.41 -10.67
CA GLY A 83 -7.27 -0.81 -9.46
C GLY A 83 -7.77 -2.24 -9.49
N LYS A 84 -8.75 -2.53 -8.64
CA LYS A 84 -9.37 -3.85 -8.53
C LYS A 84 -10.87 -3.74 -8.23
N ILE A 85 -11.62 -4.75 -8.67
CA ILE A 85 -12.99 -5.00 -8.22
C ILE A 85 -12.96 -6.27 -7.40
N LEU A 86 -13.53 -6.22 -6.19
CA LEU A 86 -13.57 -7.33 -5.26
C LEU A 86 -15.03 -7.72 -5.02
N TRP A 87 -15.35 -8.99 -5.22
CA TRP A 87 -16.63 -9.59 -4.87
C TRP A 87 -16.46 -10.47 -3.63
N ARG A 88 -17.29 -10.26 -2.62
CA ARG A 88 -17.43 -11.17 -1.47
C ARG A 88 -18.78 -11.86 -1.55
N SER A 89 -18.83 -13.12 -1.15
CA SER A 89 -20.08 -13.85 -1.00
C SER A 89 -20.72 -13.65 0.37
N THR A 90 -19.95 -13.28 1.40
CA THR A 90 -20.45 -13.09 2.78
C THR A 90 -19.74 -11.95 3.53
N PRO A 91 -20.44 -10.83 3.84
CA PRO A 91 -21.71 -10.42 3.23
C PRO A 91 -21.53 -10.21 1.71
N GLU A 92 -22.58 -10.47 0.93
CA GLU A 92 -22.53 -10.24 -0.51
C GLU A 92 -22.26 -8.76 -0.79
N SER A 93 -21.12 -8.46 -1.42
CA SER A 93 -20.71 -7.09 -1.69
C SER A 93 -19.74 -7.02 -2.86
N ILE A 94 -19.89 -5.98 -3.68
CA ILE A 94 -18.92 -5.61 -4.71
C ILE A 94 -18.27 -4.30 -4.28
N SER A 95 -16.96 -4.35 -4.02
CA SER A 95 -16.14 -3.20 -3.66
C SER A 95 -15.19 -2.86 -4.80
N VAL A 96 -14.86 -1.58 -4.93
CA VAL A 96 -13.94 -1.10 -5.95
C VAL A 96 -12.84 -0.35 -5.24
N SER A 97 -11.61 -0.68 -5.58
CA SER A 97 -10.44 0.00 -5.05
C SER A 97 -9.58 0.52 -6.18
N MET A 98 -9.15 1.77 -6.07
CA MET A 98 -8.29 2.42 -7.05
C MET A 98 -6.85 2.40 -6.54
N ASN A 99 -5.88 2.25 -7.46
CA ASN A 99 -4.47 2.44 -7.15
C ASN A 99 -4.24 3.92 -6.86
N SER A 100 -4.23 4.28 -5.57
CA SER A 100 -3.94 5.64 -5.13
C SER A 100 -2.45 5.77 -4.86
N VAL A 101 -1.90 6.94 -5.18
CA VAL A 101 -0.49 7.24 -4.94
C VAL A 101 -0.40 8.22 -3.78
N TYR A 102 0.35 7.86 -2.75
CA TYR A 102 0.49 8.64 -1.53
C TYR A 102 1.92 9.10 -1.31
N ASN A 103 2.05 10.27 -0.68
CA ASN A 103 3.32 10.76 -0.14
C ASN A 103 3.25 10.70 1.39
N PHE A 104 4.30 10.18 2.01
CA PHE A 104 4.43 10.12 3.47
C PHE A 104 5.57 11.03 3.88
N SER A 105 5.31 12.00 4.75
CA SER A 105 6.33 12.94 5.21
C SER A 105 6.55 12.88 6.71
N ILE A 106 7.79 13.16 7.12
CA ILE A 106 8.13 13.59 8.47
C ILE A 106 8.59 15.03 8.34
N ASP A 107 7.73 15.97 8.67
CA ASP A 107 8.04 17.40 8.43
C ASP A 107 8.79 18.00 9.61
N GLN A 108 8.20 17.94 10.81
CA GLN A 108 8.72 18.59 11.99
C GLN A 108 9.02 17.57 13.09
N ILE A 109 10.18 17.73 13.72
CA ILE A 109 10.63 16.92 14.86
C ILE A 109 10.91 17.86 16.02
N GLN A 110 10.30 17.60 17.17
CA GLN A 110 10.58 18.33 18.39
C GLN A 110 11.59 17.55 19.22
N CYS A 111 12.81 18.09 19.33
CA CYS A 111 13.82 17.55 20.22
C CYS A 111 13.62 18.11 21.64
N MET A 112 13.21 17.25 22.57
CA MET A 112 12.99 17.63 23.97
C MET A 112 14.28 17.60 24.80
N SER A 113 15.25 16.78 24.41
CA SER A 113 16.56 16.63 25.06
C SER A 113 17.57 16.00 24.11
N THR A 114 18.81 16.46 24.16
CA THR A 114 19.92 16.00 23.29
C THR A 114 21.04 15.44 24.15
N ARG A 115 21.70 14.36 23.71
CA ARG A 115 22.91 13.83 24.37
C ARG A 115 24.08 14.81 24.22
N SER A 116 24.28 15.34 23.01
CA SER A 116 25.23 16.41 22.72
C SER A 116 24.62 17.38 21.71
N ARG A 117 25.03 18.66 21.80
CA ARG A 117 24.51 19.75 20.95
C ARG A 117 25.44 20.14 19.79
N VAL A 118 26.66 19.62 19.77
CA VAL A 118 27.77 20.11 18.93
C VAL A 118 28.72 19.00 18.45
N SER A 119 28.39 17.73 18.70
CA SER A 119 29.23 16.58 18.32
C SER A 119 28.45 15.39 17.78
N ASP A 120 27.12 15.45 17.84
CA ASP A 120 26.25 14.31 17.60
C ASP A 120 25.26 14.71 16.52
N THR A 121 25.34 13.99 15.40
CA THR A 121 24.43 14.19 14.28
C THR A 121 23.09 13.55 14.58
N LEU A 122 22.02 14.30 14.31
CA LEU A 122 20.66 13.78 14.32
C LEU A 122 20.36 13.11 12.97
N PHE A 123 20.02 11.83 13.00
CA PHE A 123 19.57 11.03 11.89
C PHE A 123 18.09 10.75 12.02
N VAL A 124 17.37 10.81 10.91
CA VAL A 124 15.96 10.45 10.81
C VAL A 124 15.84 9.47 9.66
N THR A 125 15.38 8.26 9.96
CA THR A 125 15.08 7.22 8.97
C THR A 125 13.58 7.01 8.95
N ALA A 126 12.98 7.00 7.78
CA ALA A 126 11.60 6.56 7.56
C ALA A 126 11.60 5.43 6.53
N SER A 127 10.79 4.42 6.77
CA SER A 127 10.63 3.27 5.89
C SER A 127 9.16 2.91 5.79
N ILE A 128 8.72 2.57 4.59
CA ILE A 128 7.35 2.13 4.33
C ILE A 128 7.36 0.88 3.46
N SER A 129 6.62 -0.15 3.87
CA SER A 129 6.45 -1.37 3.09
C SER A 129 4.99 -1.77 3.07
N ILE A 130 4.59 -2.39 1.96
CA ILE A 130 3.30 -3.04 1.77
C ILE A 130 3.58 -4.53 1.76
N PHE A 131 2.65 -5.34 2.26
CA PHE A 131 2.81 -6.78 2.26
C PHE A 131 3.20 -7.32 0.86
N GLY A 132 4.26 -8.11 0.80
CA GLY A 132 4.77 -8.68 -0.45
C GLY A 132 5.57 -7.72 -1.34
N ARG A 133 5.92 -6.52 -0.87
CA ARG A 133 6.74 -5.53 -1.59
C ARG A 133 7.94 -5.07 -0.77
N ASP A 134 9.03 -4.77 -1.47
CA ASP A 134 10.23 -4.22 -0.84
C ASP A 134 9.93 -2.86 -0.17
N PRO A 135 10.54 -2.57 1.00
CA PRO A 135 10.41 -1.28 1.65
C PRO A 135 11.00 -0.14 0.81
N ALA A 136 10.34 1.01 0.81
CA ALA A 136 10.97 2.28 0.47
C ALA A 136 11.53 2.89 1.75
N THR A 137 12.85 3.08 1.84
CA THR A 137 13.53 3.64 3.01
C THR A 137 14.29 4.90 2.63
N VAL A 138 14.14 5.96 3.42
CA VAL A 138 14.88 7.21 3.31
C VAL A 138 15.51 7.53 4.65
N THR A 139 16.78 7.93 4.64
CA THR A 139 17.46 8.45 5.82
C THR A 139 18.02 9.82 5.52
N LYS A 140 17.80 10.74 6.46
CA LYS A 140 18.31 12.10 6.40
C LYS A 140 19.17 12.42 7.60
N GLU A 141 20.29 13.06 7.31
CA GLU A 141 21.18 13.66 8.28
C GLU A 141 20.74 15.10 8.49
N LEU A 142 20.34 15.45 9.71
CA LEU A 142 19.96 16.81 10.09
C LEU A 142 21.11 17.56 10.75
N GLY A 143 22.25 16.90 10.97
CA GLY A 143 23.43 17.50 11.60
C GLY A 143 23.25 17.70 13.11
N ASP A 144 24.12 18.53 13.68
CA ASP A 144 24.07 18.91 15.08
C ASP A 144 22.80 19.71 15.38
N HIS A 145 22.06 19.30 16.40
CA HIS A 145 20.83 19.95 16.80
C HIS A 145 20.75 20.15 18.31
N GLY A 146 20.21 21.30 18.71
CA GLY A 146 19.83 21.59 20.10
C GLY A 146 18.40 21.14 20.43
N VAL A 147 17.99 21.48 21.65
CA VAL A 147 16.57 21.34 22.07
C VAL A 147 15.74 22.34 21.27
N GLY A 148 14.61 21.89 20.72
CA GLY A 148 13.73 22.72 19.88
C GLY A 148 13.19 21.97 18.66
N PHE A 149 12.56 22.71 17.76
CA PHE A 149 12.04 22.17 16.52
C PHE A 149 13.13 22.11 15.44
N THR A 150 13.16 21.00 14.71
CA THR A 150 13.89 20.86 13.46
C THR A 150 12.96 20.37 12.36
N TYR A 151 13.25 20.75 11.12
CA TYR A 151 12.47 20.36 9.96
C TYR A 151 13.25 19.32 9.16
N SER A 152 12.70 18.11 9.11
CA SER A 152 13.33 17.05 8.35
C SER A 152 13.05 17.19 6.86
N ASN A 153 11.88 17.73 6.46
CA ASN A 153 11.45 17.81 5.05
C ASN A 153 11.67 16.48 4.30
N MET A 154 11.52 15.36 5.00
CA MET A 154 11.73 14.04 4.45
C MET A 154 10.40 13.56 3.91
N VAL A 155 10.43 13.07 2.67
CA VAL A 155 9.24 12.57 1.99
C VAL A 155 9.57 11.23 1.34
N LEU A 156 8.75 10.23 1.62
CA LEU A 156 8.63 9.00 0.86
C LEU A 156 7.55 9.25 -0.19
N GLU A 157 7.98 9.54 -1.40
CA GLU A 157 7.11 9.94 -2.50
C GLU A 157 6.62 8.76 -3.31
N ASN A 158 5.46 8.95 -3.94
CA ASN A 158 4.92 8.06 -4.95
C ASN A 158 4.69 6.62 -4.48
N ILE A 159 4.17 6.43 -3.26
CA ILE A 159 3.87 5.11 -2.71
C ILE A 159 2.51 4.63 -3.23
N PRO A 160 2.45 3.61 -4.11
CA PRO A 160 1.19 3.10 -4.62
C PRO A 160 0.53 2.21 -3.57
N LEU A 161 -0.64 2.63 -3.07
CA LEU A 161 -1.41 1.92 -2.06
C LEU A 161 -2.87 1.81 -2.51
N ALA A 162 -3.37 0.58 -2.63
CA ALA A 162 -4.80 0.34 -2.82
C ALA A 162 -5.56 0.47 -1.48
N ASP A 163 -6.85 0.77 -1.51
CA ASP A 163 -7.68 1.07 -0.32
C ASP A 163 -7.77 -0.08 0.70
N GLU A 164 -7.48 -1.30 0.27
CA GLU A 164 -7.48 -2.51 1.11
C GLU A 164 -6.08 -3.01 1.44
N GLU A 165 -5.04 -2.38 0.90
CA GLU A 165 -3.66 -2.72 1.24
C GLU A 165 -3.25 -2.04 2.54
N ILE A 166 -2.54 -2.77 3.38
CA ILE A 166 -1.97 -2.22 4.60
C ILE A 166 -0.51 -1.88 4.31
N ALA A 167 -0.20 -0.60 4.40
CA ALA A 167 1.17 -0.13 4.50
C ALA A 167 1.59 -0.09 5.96
N LEU A 168 2.78 -0.60 6.24
CA LEU A 168 3.48 -0.35 7.49
C LEU A 168 4.47 0.78 7.29
N PHE A 169 4.27 1.87 8.02
CA PHE A 169 5.20 2.99 8.10
C PHE A 169 5.97 2.91 9.42
N VAL A 170 7.30 2.82 9.34
CA VAL A 170 8.22 2.79 10.48
C VAL A 170 9.15 3.98 10.37
N TYR A 171 9.43 4.65 11.48
CA TYR A 171 10.45 5.68 11.51
C TYR A 171 11.35 5.52 12.72
N MET A 172 12.55 6.08 12.64
CA MET A 172 13.55 6.03 13.67
C MET A 172 14.33 7.34 13.71
N ILE A 173 14.54 7.88 14.91
CA ILE A 173 15.25 9.13 15.13
C ILE A 173 16.41 8.85 16.08
N MET A 174 17.64 9.13 15.66
CA MET A 174 18.84 8.83 16.43
C MET A 174 19.79 10.02 16.47
N ASN A 175 20.31 10.36 17.65
CA ASN A 175 21.38 11.34 17.81
C ASN A 175 22.68 10.58 18.12
N SER A 176 23.68 10.67 17.24
CA SER A 176 24.93 9.92 17.38
C SER A 176 26.14 10.63 16.78
N GLY A 177 27.30 10.48 17.41
CA GLY A 177 28.61 10.89 16.88
C GLY A 177 29.35 9.79 16.11
N ASP A 178 28.79 8.58 15.96
CA ASP A 178 29.40 7.49 15.18
C ASP A 178 29.07 7.62 13.68
N SER A 179 30.10 7.76 12.84
CA SER A 179 29.98 7.89 11.37
C SER A 179 29.36 6.68 10.68
N GLY A 180 29.38 5.50 11.32
CA GLY A 180 28.76 4.27 10.81
C GLY A 180 27.28 4.13 11.16
N VAL A 181 26.68 5.09 11.87
CA VAL A 181 25.28 4.97 12.31
C VAL A 181 24.30 5.02 11.15
N LYS A 182 24.56 5.84 10.12
CA LYS A 182 23.65 5.98 8.96
C LYS A 182 23.29 4.63 8.31
N SER A 183 24.30 3.86 7.89
CA SER A 183 24.07 2.59 7.21
C SER A 183 23.41 1.56 8.13
N LYS A 184 23.71 1.60 9.44
CA LYS A 184 23.05 0.77 10.44
C LYS A 184 21.56 1.14 10.57
N VAL A 185 21.22 2.42 10.65
CA VAL A 185 19.82 2.86 10.79
C VAL A 185 18.99 2.60 9.55
N GLU A 186 19.59 2.74 8.37
CA GLU A 186 18.99 2.36 7.09
C GLU A 186 18.68 0.85 7.03
N SER A 187 19.67 0.01 7.36
CA SER A 187 19.51 -1.45 7.39
C SER A 187 18.48 -1.88 8.42
N MET A 188 18.48 -1.28 9.62
CA MET A 188 17.47 -1.55 10.64
C MET A 188 16.08 -1.18 10.13
N GLY A 189 15.91 0.04 9.60
CA GLY A 189 14.64 0.51 9.06
C GLY A 189 14.09 -0.43 7.99
N TRP A 190 14.95 -0.91 7.08
CA TRP A 190 14.60 -1.92 6.08
C TRP A 190 14.11 -3.24 6.72
N ASP A 191 14.89 -3.83 7.61
CA ASP A 191 14.60 -5.13 8.21
C ASP A 191 13.31 -5.13 9.03
N LEU A 192 13.11 -4.05 9.80
CA LEU A 192 11.97 -3.88 10.69
C LEU A 192 10.68 -3.72 9.91
N THR A 193 10.72 -2.92 8.84
CA THR A 193 9.56 -2.65 8.00
C THR A 193 9.23 -3.89 7.16
N THR A 194 10.23 -4.62 6.66
CA THR A 194 10.02 -5.90 5.95
C THR A 194 9.32 -6.91 6.85
N LYS A 195 9.86 -7.18 8.05
CA LYS A 195 9.27 -8.14 8.99
C LYS A 195 7.90 -7.70 9.49
N GLY A 196 7.74 -6.42 9.80
CA GLY A 196 6.49 -5.88 10.28
C GLY A 196 5.39 -5.91 9.21
N ALA A 197 5.73 -5.61 7.94
CA ALA A 197 4.78 -5.68 6.84
C ALA A 197 4.34 -7.13 6.57
N GLN A 198 5.28 -8.09 6.65
CA GLN A 198 4.97 -9.52 6.56
C GLN A 198 3.95 -9.93 7.63
N ILE A 199 4.23 -9.65 8.90
CA ILE A 199 3.33 -9.98 10.03
C ILE A 199 1.99 -9.26 9.90
N ALA A 200 2.00 -7.99 9.48
CA ALA A 200 0.79 -7.20 9.29
C ALA A 200 -0.08 -7.78 8.18
N GLY A 201 0.49 -8.20 7.05
CA GLY A 201 -0.26 -8.82 5.96
C GLY A 201 -0.82 -10.19 6.32
N GLU A 202 -0.04 -11.02 7.03
CA GLU A 202 -0.51 -12.31 7.55
C GLU A 202 -1.71 -12.11 8.51
N LYS A 203 -1.60 -11.18 9.47
CA LYS A 203 -2.69 -10.91 10.45
C LYS A 203 -3.89 -10.17 9.87
N ALA A 204 -3.69 -9.38 8.82
CA ALA A 204 -4.78 -8.71 8.12
C ALA A 204 -5.67 -9.67 7.34
N GLY A 205 -5.12 -10.82 6.94
CA GLY A 205 -5.90 -11.93 6.40
C GLY A 205 -6.89 -12.52 7.41
N ASP A 206 -6.57 -12.46 8.70
CA ASP A 206 -7.35 -13.17 9.72
C ASP A 206 -8.49 -12.36 10.36
N ARG A 207 -8.59 -11.04 10.10
CA ARG A 207 -9.57 -10.19 10.80
C ARG A 207 -10.27 -9.19 9.88
N GLY A 208 -11.54 -9.50 9.60
CA GLY A 208 -12.51 -8.53 9.10
C GLY A 208 -12.62 -7.35 10.06
N GLY A 209 -12.36 -6.15 9.53
CA GLY A 209 -12.70 -4.84 10.07
C GLY A 209 -12.41 -4.60 11.56
N ASP A 210 -11.22 -4.14 11.91
CA ASP A 210 -10.97 -3.32 13.11
C ASP A 210 -9.67 -2.51 13.00
N SER A 211 -9.71 -1.28 13.53
CA SER A 211 -8.61 -0.33 13.68
C SER A 211 -7.75 -0.66 14.90
N TRP A 212 -6.42 -0.59 14.76
CA TRP A 212 -5.48 -0.86 15.87
C TRP A 212 -4.82 0.44 16.37
N GLU A 213 -4.80 0.63 17.69
CA GLU A 213 -4.08 1.69 18.39
C GLU A 213 -2.62 1.30 18.68
N SER A 214 -1.75 2.32 18.78
CA SER A 214 -0.30 2.22 18.95
C SER A 214 0.13 1.87 20.38
N TRP A 215 1.11 0.98 20.53
CA TRP A 215 1.86 0.78 21.78
C TRP A 215 3.32 1.17 21.59
N VAL A 216 3.83 2.04 22.47
CA VAL A 216 5.25 2.39 22.58
C VAL A 216 5.89 1.46 23.61
N SER A 217 6.94 0.73 23.26
CA SER A 217 7.74 -0.04 24.24
C SER A 217 9.18 0.43 24.29
N TRP A 218 9.69 0.57 25.51
CA TRP A 218 11.04 1.01 25.87
C TRP A 218 11.98 -0.19 26.10
N CYS A 219 13.25 -0.06 25.70
CA CYS A 219 14.31 -1.04 26.02
C CYS A 219 15.36 -0.38 26.93
N ASP A 220 15.24 -0.60 28.24
CA ASP A 220 16.10 0.03 29.26
C ASP A 220 17.54 -0.54 29.31
N SER A 221 17.84 -1.60 28.56
CA SER A 221 19.11 -2.33 28.70
C SER A 221 20.25 -1.81 27.83
N CYS A 222 19.99 -0.96 26.84
CA CYS A 222 21.01 -0.57 25.86
C CYS A 222 21.26 0.94 25.73
N GLY A 223 20.55 1.80 26.48
CA GLY A 223 20.81 3.24 26.49
C GLY A 223 20.45 3.98 25.20
N TRP A 224 19.59 3.37 24.37
CA TRP A 224 19.10 3.93 23.10
C TRP A 224 17.62 4.30 23.22
N ASN A 225 17.24 5.46 22.68
CA ASN A 225 15.84 5.87 22.55
C ASN A 225 15.32 5.41 21.19
N MET A 226 14.45 4.40 21.16
CA MET A 226 13.73 3.99 19.95
C MET A 226 12.23 4.21 20.18
N ALA A 227 11.58 4.97 19.29
CA ALA A 227 10.13 5.14 19.27
C ALA A 227 9.59 4.50 18.00
N TRP A 228 8.48 3.77 18.12
CA TRP A 228 7.84 3.04 17.03
C TRP A 228 6.35 3.34 17.06
N SER A 229 5.73 3.56 15.90
CA SER A 229 4.28 3.68 15.78
C SER A 229 3.76 2.72 14.73
N PHE A 230 2.70 1.98 15.06
CA PHE A 230 1.95 1.18 14.09
C PHE A 230 0.60 1.87 13.86
N THR A 231 0.25 2.18 12.62
CA THR A 231 -1.07 2.76 12.30
C THR A 231 -1.65 2.08 11.08
N ARG A 232 -2.85 1.49 11.21
CA ARG A 232 -3.68 1.07 10.08
C ARG A 232 -4.52 2.27 9.65
N HIS A 233 -4.43 2.67 8.39
CA HIS A 233 -5.38 3.62 7.80
C HIS A 233 -6.22 2.94 6.72
N SER A 234 -7.53 2.88 6.93
CA SER A 234 -8.51 2.91 5.86
C SER A 234 -8.81 4.37 5.54
N CYS A 235 -8.69 4.80 4.28
CA CYS A 235 -8.94 6.19 3.91
C CYS A 235 -9.89 6.27 2.71
N PRO A 236 -11.15 6.66 2.91
CA PRO A 236 -11.94 7.25 1.84
C PRO A 236 -11.57 8.73 1.71
N GLY A 237 -10.89 9.09 0.63
CA GLY A 237 -10.66 10.49 0.23
C GLY A 237 -9.20 10.97 0.32
N GLY A 238 -8.70 11.52 -0.79
CA GLY A 238 -7.34 12.01 -0.93
C GLY A 238 -7.10 13.33 -0.19
N GLY A 239 -6.15 13.31 0.74
CA GLY A 239 -5.61 14.50 1.39
C GLY A 239 -4.23 14.18 1.97
N GLN A 240 -3.32 15.18 1.99
CA GLN A 240 -2.05 15.06 2.71
C GLN A 240 -2.31 15.01 4.22
N ARG A 241 -1.63 14.12 4.94
CA ARG A 241 -1.72 14.03 6.40
C ARG A 241 -0.36 14.31 7.03
N HIS A 242 -0.34 15.20 8.01
CA HIS A 242 0.81 15.46 8.86
C HIS A 242 0.78 14.50 10.05
N TRP A 243 1.91 13.84 10.31
CA TRP A 243 2.07 12.91 11.42
C TRP A 243 2.81 13.58 12.56
N TRP A 244 2.17 13.63 13.73
CA TRP A 244 2.76 14.20 14.94
C TRP A 244 3.18 13.06 15.86
N ALA A 245 4.49 12.86 16.03
CA ALA A 245 5.02 12.04 17.10
C ALA A 245 5.20 12.95 18.33
N THR A 246 4.22 12.94 19.24
CA THR A 246 4.35 13.62 20.54
C THR A 246 5.00 12.68 21.54
N ARG A 247 5.92 13.24 22.34
CA ARG A 247 6.39 12.64 23.59
C ARG A 247 5.27 12.67 24.64
#